data_AF-A0A964J1W8-F1
#
_entry.id   AF-A0A964J1W8-F1
#
_cell.length_a   1.000
_cell.length_b   1.000
_cell.length_c   1.000
_cell.angle_alpha   90.00
_cell.angle_beta   90.00
_cell.angle_gamma   90.00
#
_symmetry.space_group_name_H-M   'P 1'
#
loop_
_entity.id
_entity.type
_entity.pdbx_description
1 polymer ?
#
loop_
_entity_poly.entity_id
_entity_poly.type
_entity_poly.pdbx_seq_one_letter_code
_entity_poly.pdbx_strand_id
1 'polypeptide(L)'
;MTAYRYADETTPPDPVQVSDVAIMRFEHIFEVDPKLMTDHLSQQEFPNWDTIRIVAARHSHLAWMHDHWTLKVLSAGELLDDITREDAGS
;
A
#
# COMPACT_ATOMS: atom_id res chain seq x y z
N MET A 1 17.77 13.95 -19.00
CA MET A 1 17.45 14.34 -17.61
C MET A 1 16.40 15.42 -17.68
N THR A 2 15.20 15.16 -17.17
CA THR A 2 14.13 16.17 -17.06
C THR A 2 14.51 17.15 -15.96
N ALA A 3 14.39 18.45 -16.21
CA ALA A 3 14.66 19.47 -15.20
C ALA A 3 13.59 19.42 -14.10
N TYR A 4 13.98 19.63 -12.84
CA TYR A 4 13.06 19.73 -11.70
C TYR A 4 11.99 20.79 -11.97
N ARG A 5 10.73 20.42 -11.75
CA ARG A 5 9.57 21.31 -11.84
C ARG A 5 8.71 21.10 -10.61
N TYR A 6 8.58 22.13 -9.79
CA TYR A 6 7.84 22.06 -8.53
C TYR A 6 6.43 21.47 -8.71
N ALA A 7 5.69 21.91 -9.74
CA ALA A 7 4.35 21.40 -10.02
C ALA A 7 4.32 19.88 -10.27
N ASP A 8 5.32 19.34 -10.97
CA ASP A 8 5.41 17.90 -11.28
C ASP A 8 5.66 17.07 -10.00
N GLU A 9 6.18 17.70 -8.94
CA GLU A 9 6.54 17.07 -7.67
C GLU A 9 5.47 17.22 -6.59
N THR A 10 4.59 18.21 -6.71
CA THR A 10 3.59 18.55 -5.68
C THR A 10 2.15 18.42 -6.14
N THR A 11 1.89 18.28 -7.45
CA THR A 11 0.54 18.10 -7.99
C THR A 11 0.38 16.66 -8.46
N PRO A 12 -0.39 15.82 -7.75
CA PRO A 12 -0.64 14.46 -8.17
C PRO A 12 -1.43 14.43 -9.49
N PRO A 13 -1.30 13.35 -10.28
CA PRO A 13 -2.20 13.12 -11.41
C PRO A 13 -3.66 13.03 -10.98
N ASP A 14 -4.55 13.30 -11.93
CA ASP A 14 -5.98 13.13 -11.73
C ASP A 14 -6.30 11.66 -11.41
N PRO A 15 -7.09 11.39 -10.36
CA PRO A 15 -7.36 10.03 -9.93
C PRO A 15 -8.35 9.35 -10.88
N VAL A 16 -8.09 8.07 -11.16
CA VAL A 16 -9.02 7.17 -11.84
C VAL A 16 -9.75 6.34 -10.79
N GLN A 17 -11.09 6.35 -10.81
CA GLN A 17 -11.88 5.48 -9.93
C GLN A 17 -11.71 4.01 -10.32
N VAL A 18 -11.34 3.15 -9.36
CA VAL A 18 -11.14 1.71 -9.58
C VAL A 18 -12.29 0.90 -8.99
N SER A 19 -12.78 1.31 -7.82
CA SER A 19 -13.96 0.72 -7.16
C SER A 19 -14.73 1.79 -6.38
N ASP A 20 -15.76 1.38 -5.64
CA ASP A 20 -16.47 2.23 -4.69
C ASP A 20 -15.58 2.73 -3.54
N VAL A 21 -14.49 2.03 -3.23
CA VAL A 21 -13.59 2.35 -2.12
C VAL A 21 -12.21 2.86 -2.55
N ALA A 22 -11.78 2.59 -3.79
CA ALA A 22 -10.40 2.83 -4.22
C ALA A 22 -10.28 3.68 -5.50
N ILE A 23 -9.26 4.53 -5.50
CA ILE A 23 -8.80 5.33 -6.64
C ILE A 23 -7.36 4.97 -7.00
N MET A 24 -6.95 5.31 -8.22
CA MET A 24 -5.58 5.14 -8.71
C MET A 24 -5.05 6.46 -9.26
N ARG A 25 -3.95 6.98 -8.71
CA ARG A 25 -3.29 8.22 -9.18
C ARG A 25 -2.05 7.95 -10.02
N PHE A 26 -1.27 6.96 -9.60
CA PHE A 26 -0.11 6.49 -10.35
C PHE A 26 -0.35 5.06 -10.80
N GLU A 27 0.34 4.65 -11.86
CA GLU A 27 0.24 3.30 -12.39
C GLU A 27 0.51 2.26 -11.29
N HIS A 28 -0.48 1.40 -11.05
CA HIS A 28 -0.45 0.36 -10.01
C HIS A 28 -0.33 0.85 -8.54
N ILE A 29 -0.62 2.13 -8.28
CA ILE A 29 -0.70 2.69 -6.92
C ILE A 29 -2.16 3.01 -6.61
N PHE A 30 -2.75 2.20 -5.73
CA PHE A 30 -4.15 2.33 -5.31
C PHE A 30 -4.24 2.96 -3.92
N GLU A 31 -5.12 3.94 -3.79
CA GLU A 31 -5.39 4.67 -2.55
C GLU A 31 -6.88 4.52 -2.21
N VAL A 32 -7.23 4.59 -0.93
CA VAL A 32 -8.64 4.73 -0.51
C VAL A 32 -9.16 6.08 -1.02
N ASP A 33 -10.39 6.14 -1.53
CA ASP A 33 -10.97 7.42 -1.97
C ASP A 33 -10.97 8.42 -0.80
N PRO A 34 -10.30 9.58 -0.92
CA PRO A 34 -10.20 10.58 0.16
C PRO A 34 -11.56 11.03 0.70
N LYS A 35 -12.64 10.92 -0.09
CA LYS A 35 -14.01 11.22 0.34
C LYS A 35 -14.51 10.30 1.45
N LEU A 36 -13.92 9.13 1.61
CA LEU A 36 -14.21 8.16 2.67
C LEU A 36 -13.32 8.39 3.91
N MET A 37 -12.34 9.30 3.82
CA MET A 37 -11.32 9.56 4.84
C MET A 37 -11.45 10.98 5.44
N THR A 38 -12.59 11.26 6.10
CA THR A 38 -12.90 12.62 6.60
C THR A 38 -12.88 12.74 8.13
N ASP A 39 -13.61 11.88 8.84
CA ASP A 39 -14.01 12.21 10.23
C ASP A 39 -13.04 11.71 11.30
N HIS A 40 -12.34 10.61 11.04
CA HIS A 40 -11.48 9.93 12.04
C HIS A 40 -10.03 9.78 11.60
N LEU A 41 -9.79 9.69 10.29
CA LEU A 41 -8.47 9.56 9.69
C LEU A 41 -8.49 10.35 8.40
N SER A 42 -7.94 11.57 8.42
CA SER A 42 -7.74 12.36 7.21
C SER A 42 -6.50 11.87 6.46
N GLN A 43 -6.60 11.82 5.14
CA GLN A 43 -5.43 11.51 4.31
C GLN A 43 -4.46 12.70 4.34
N GLN A 44 -3.20 12.43 4.64
CA GLN A 44 -2.13 13.43 4.58
C GLN A 44 -1.72 13.67 3.12
N GLU A 45 -1.46 14.93 2.77
CA GLU A 45 -0.88 15.27 1.48
C GLU A 45 0.63 14.93 1.49
N PHE A 46 1.07 14.19 0.48
CA PHE A 46 2.48 13.86 0.27
C PHE A 46 2.96 14.34 -1.10
N PRO A 47 4.22 14.80 -1.21
CA PRO A 47 4.83 15.02 -2.52
C PRO A 47 4.86 13.75 -3.35
N ASN A 48 4.71 13.88 -4.67
CA ASN A 48 4.67 12.76 -5.62
C ASN A 48 5.91 11.86 -5.49
N TRP A 49 7.10 12.46 -5.38
CA TRP A 49 8.35 11.72 -5.23
C TRP A 49 8.39 10.87 -3.95
N ASP A 50 7.72 11.30 -2.88
CA ASP A 50 7.72 10.56 -1.62
C ASP A 50 6.83 9.33 -1.71
N THR A 51 5.63 9.48 -2.28
CA THR A 51 4.74 8.36 -2.62
C THR A 51 5.46 7.31 -3.49
N ILE A 52 6.12 7.75 -4.56
CA ILE A 52 6.85 6.86 -5.46
C ILE A 52 8.00 6.17 -4.73
N ARG A 53 8.74 6.90 -3.89
CA ARG A 53 9.84 6.36 -3.08
C ARG A 53 9.36 5.29 -2.10
N ILE A 54 8.26 5.54 -1.39
CA ILE A 54 7.67 4.59 -0.45
C ILE A 54 7.24 3.31 -1.17
N VAL A 55 6.52 3.44 -2.29
CA VAL A 55 6.03 2.29 -3.06
C VAL A 55 7.16 1.49 -3.69
N ALA A 56 8.23 2.15 -4.14
CA ALA A 56 9.43 1.49 -4.66
C ALA A 56 10.18 0.72 -3.55
N ALA A 57 10.18 1.24 -2.32
CA ALA A 57 10.84 0.61 -1.17
C ALA A 57 10.04 -0.55 -0.55
N ARG A 58 8.77 -0.76 -0.94
CA ARG A 58 7.85 -1.69 -0.25
C ARG A 58 8.42 -3.10 -0.08
N HIS A 59 9.03 -3.65 -1.13
CA HIS A 59 9.53 -5.03 -1.11
C HIS A 59 10.76 -5.17 -0.23
N SER A 60 11.67 -4.18 -0.28
CA SER A 60 12.84 -4.13 0.59
C SER A 60 12.43 -4.00 2.05
N HIS A 61 11.41 -3.19 2.34
CA HIS A 61 10.87 -3.04 3.68
C HIS A 61 10.24 -4.35 4.19
N LEU A 62 9.42 -5.01 3.38
CA LEU A 62 8.82 -6.32 3.74
C LEU A 62 9.89 -7.40 3.94
N ALA A 63 10.91 -7.45 3.08
CA ALA A 63 12.02 -8.38 3.24
C ALA A 63 12.75 -8.17 4.58
N TRP A 64 13.01 -6.91 4.94
CA TRP A 64 13.61 -6.58 6.22
C TRP A 64 12.68 -6.92 7.40
N MET A 65 11.37 -6.65 7.28
CA MET A 65 10.40 -7.04 8.31
C MET A 65 10.39 -8.56 8.54
N HIS A 66 10.44 -9.34 7.46
CA HIS A 66 10.48 -10.80 7.53
C HIS A 66 11.75 -11.31 8.21
N ASP A 67 12.91 -10.75 7.84
CA ASP A 67 14.20 -11.13 8.42
C ASP A 67 14.30 -10.81 9.92
N HIS A 68 13.79 -9.66 10.36
CA HIS A 68 14.00 -9.19 11.74
C HIS A 68 12.94 -9.64 12.74
N TRP A 69 11.68 -9.79 12.33
CA TRP A 69 10.59 -9.98 13.28
C TRP A 69 9.71 -11.19 13.02
N THR A 70 9.84 -11.84 11.87
CA THR A 70 8.93 -12.93 11.53
C THR A 70 9.49 -14.27 11.96
N LEU A 71 8.75 -15.00 12.78
CA LEU A 71 9.12 -16.37 13.18
C LEU A 71 8.89 -17.38 12.03
N LYS A 72 7.81 -17.19 11.26
CA LYS A 72 7.41 -18.04 10.13
C LYS A 72 6.59 -17.22 9.14
N VAL A 73 6.90 -17.35 7.85
CA VAL A 73 6.07 -16.81 6.75
C VAL A 73 5.27 -17.97 6.18
N LEU A 74 3.95 -17.79 6.04
CA LEU A 74 3.03 -18.77 5.48
C LEU A 74 2.42 -18.23 4.20
N SER A 75 2.29 -19.08 3.18
CA SER A 75 1.39 -18.83 2.07
C SER A 75 -0.07 -18.89 2.53
N ALA A 76 -0.99 -18.33 1.73
CA ALA A 76 -2.42 -18.40 2.03
C ALA A 76 -2.93 -19.85 2.15
N GLY A 77 -2.41 -20.76 1.32
CA GLY A 77 -2.76 -22.19 1.40
C GLY A 77 -2.29 -22.84 2.71
N GLU A 78 -1.04 -22.60 3.09
CA GLU A 78 -0.51 -23.12 4.35
C GLU A 78 -1.24 -22.54 5.57
N LEU A 79 -1.63 -21.26 5.49
CA LEU A 79 -2.44 -20.62 6.53
C LEU A 79 -3.82 -21.27 6.66
N LEU A 80 -4.48 -21.55 5.53
CA LEU A 80 -5.77 -22.26 5.49
C LEU A 80 -5.67 -23.67 6.08
N ASP A 81 -4.60 -24.40 5.75
CA ASP A 81 -4.36 -25.73 6.28
C ASP A 81 -4.07 -25.72 7.78
N ASP A 82 -3.31 -24.73 8.28
CA ASP A 82 -3.03 -24.56 9.71
C ASP A 82 -4.33 -24.24 10.49
N ILE A 83 -5.14 -23.29 10.01
CA ILE A 83 -6.43 -22.94 10.63
C ILE A 83 -7.37 -24.15 10.66
N THR A 84 -7.49 -24.88 9.54
CA THR A 84 -8.37 -26.07 9.46
C THR A 84 -7.92 -27.16 10.42
N ARG A 85 -6.59 -27.31 10.64
CA ARG A 85 -6.03 -28.28 11.58
C ARG A 85 -6.28 -27.90 13.04
N GLU A 86 -6.22 -26.61 13.36
CA GLU A 86 -6.57 -26.09 14.70
C GLU A 86 -8.05 -26.33 15.00
N ASP A 87 -8.94 -26.04 14.05
CA ASP A 87 -10.40 -26.25 14.20
C ASP A 87 -10.79 -27.74 14.34
N ALA A 88 -10.08 -28.65 13.66
CA ALA A 88 -10.33 -30.09 13.74
C ALA A 88 -9.77 -30.75 15.01
N GLY A 89 -8.91 -30.05 15.75
CA GLY A 89 -8.27 -30.52 16.99
C GLY A 89 -8.94 -30.05 18.29
N SER A 90 -10.02 -29.26 18.22
CA SER A 90 -10.75 -28.70 19.36
C SER A 90 -12.10 -29.38 19.63
#